data_AF-Q19UK4-F1
#
_entry.id   AF-Q19UK4-F1
#
_cell.length_a   1.000
_cell.length_b   1.000
_cell.length_c   1.000
_cell.angle_alpha   90.00
_cell.angle_beta   90.00
_cell.angle_gamma   90.00
#
_symmetry.space_group_name_H-M   'P 1'
#
loop_
_entity.id
_entity.type
_entity.pdbx_description
1 polymer ?
#
loop_
_entity_poly.entity_id
_entity_poly.type
_entity_poly.pdbx_seq_one_letter_code
_entity_poly.pdbx_strand_id
1 'polypeptide(L)' 'VTCNIKNGRCEQFCKNSADNKVVCSCTEGYRLAENQKSCEPA' A
#
# COMPACT_ATOMS: atom_id res chain seq x y z
N VAL A 1 -9.13 9.13 -0.33
CA VAL A 1 -7.64 9.20 -0.30
C VAL A 1 -7.12 8.40 -1.47
N THR A 2 -6.28 8.98 -2.32
CA THR A 2 -5.70 8.34 -3.52
C THR A 2 -4.17 8.24 -3.37
N CYS A 3 -3.48 7.50 -4.24
CA CYS A 3 -2.02 7.41 -4.22
C CYS A 3 -1.32 8.76 -4.36
N ASN A 4 -1.94 9.72 -5.06
CA ASN A 4 -1.41 11.07 -5.21
C ASN A 4 -1.36 11.86 -3.89
N ILE A 5 -2.06 11.41 -2.85
CA ILE A 5 -2.08 12.05 -1.53
C ILE A 5 -1.34 11.16 -0.55
N LYS A 6 -0.11 11.57 -0.16
CA LYS A 6 0.75 10.85 0.80
C LYS A 6 0.91 9.36 0.46
N ASN A 7 1.10 9.03 -0.83
CA ASN A 7 1.21 7.64 -1.31
C ASN A 7 0.02 6.76 -0.91
N GLY A 8 -1.19 7.31 -0.76
CA GLY A 8 -2.35 6.57 -0.26
C GLY A 8 -2.18 6.02 1.17
N ARG A 9 -1.20 6.56 1.90
CA ARG A 9 -0.65 6.08 3.18
C ARG A 9 0.00 4.70 3.11
N CYS A 10 0.37 4.23 1.92
CA CYS A 10 1.18 3.02 1.75
C CYS A 10 2.63 3.31 2.12
N GLU A 11 3.27 2.36 2.79
CA GLU A 11 4.68 2.46 3.16
C GLU A 11 5.60 2.37 1.95
N GLN A 12 5.32 1.43 1.03
CA GLN A 12 6.13 1.21 -0.16
C GLN A 12 5.35 1.53 -1.43
N PHE A 13 4.66 0.56 -2.02
CA PHE A 13 4.00 0.74 -3.31
C PHE A 13 2.50 1.04 -3.15
N CYS A 14 1.98 1.95 -3.97
CA CYS A 14 0.57 2.32 -3.99
C CYS A 14 -0.01 2.19 -5.41
N LYS A 15 -1.19 1.58 -5.49
CA LYS A 15 -1.99 1.48 -6.72
C LYS A 15 -3.42 1.98 -6.47
N ASN A 16 -3.90 2.86 -7.37
CA ASN A 16 -5.32 3.20 -7.41
C ASN A 16 -6.07 2.06 -8.12
N SER A 17 -7.09 1.49 -7.47
CA SER A 17 -8.01 0.53 -8.05
C SER A 17 -9.13 1.23 -8.84
N ALA A 18 -9.81 0.48 -9.70
CA ALA A 18 -10.95 0.95 -10.49
C ALA A 18 -12.07 1.56 -9.63
N ASP A 19 -12.22 1.09 -8.39
CA ASP A 19 -13.25 1.57 -7.44
C ASP A 19 -12.82 2.79 -6.61
N ASN A 20 -11.82 3.56 -7.05
CA ASN A 20 -11.18 4.63 -6.25
C ASN A 20 -10.60 4.16 -4.90
N LYS A 21 -10.35 2.86 -4.74
CA LYS A 21 -9.69 2.28 -3.57
C LYS A 21 -8.17 2.36 -3.72
N VAL A 22 -7.47 2.55 -2.60
CA VAL A 22 -6.01 2.44 -2.53
C VAL A 22 -5.64 1.02 -2.17
N VAL A 23 -4.80 0.41 -2.99
CA VAL A 23 -4.18 -0.89 -2.73
C VAL A 23 -2.69 -0.69 -2.51
N CYS A 24 -2.18 -1.16 -1.38
CA CYS A 24 -0.76 -1.11 -1.07
C CYS A 24 -0.10 -2.45 -1.37
N SER A 25 1.17 -2.43 -1.76
CA SER A 25 1.99 -3.64 -1.91
C SER A 25 3.42 -3.40 -1.45
N CYS A 26 4.12 -4.50 -1.16
CA CYS A 26 5.48 -4.48 -0.63
C CYS A 26 6.47 -5.12 -1.62
N THR A 27 7.75 -4.80 -1.45
CA THR A 27 8.86 -5.42 -2.16
C THR A 27 9.07 -6.85 -1.70
N GLU A 28 9.84 -7.62 -2.48
CA GLU A 28 10.26 -8.97 -2.10
C GLU A 28 10.93 -8.99 -0.71
N GLY A 29 10.65 -10.02 0.08
CA GLY A 29 11.10 -10.13 1.48
C GLY A 29 10.20 -9.44 2.51
N TYR A 30 9.15 -8.75 2.07
CA TYR A 30 8.18 -8.08 2.93
C TYR A 30 6.75 -8.50 2.60
N ARG A 31 5.91 -8.62 3.63
CA ARG A 31 4.47 -8.83 3.51
C ARG A 31 3.71 -7.58 3.94
N LEU A 32 2.53 -7.38 3.36
CA LEU A 32 1.64 -6.31 3.78
C LEU A 32 1.09 -6.62 5.18
N ALA A 33 1.22 -5.67 6.11
CA ALA A 33 0.71 -5.78 7.47
C ALA A 33 -0.82 -5.76 7.51
N GLU A 34 -1.41 -6.16 8.65
CA GLU A 34 -2.87 -6.19 8.83
C GLU A 34 -3.54 -4.83 8.61
N ASN A 35 -2.83 -3.74 8.88
CA ASN A 35 -3.31 -2.38 8.65
C ASN A 35 -3.48 -2.03 7.16
N GLN A 36 -3.09 -2.92 6.23
CA GLN A 36 -3.17 -2.75 4.77
C GLN A 36 -2.35 -1.57 4.23
N LYS A 37 -1.37 -1.09 5.00
CA LYS A 37 -0.59 0.12 4.73
C LYS A 37 0.91 -0.07 4.92
N SER A 38 1.31 -0.77 5.98
CA SER A 38 2.70 -1.02 6.35
C SER A 38 3.24 -2.31 5.74
N CYS A 39 4.56 -2.38 5.63
CA CYS A 39 5.29 -3.56 5.17
C CYS A 39 6.11 -4.13 6.34
N GLU A 40 5.88 -5.39 6.65
CA GLU A 40 6.62 -6.13 7.68
C GLU A 40 7.51 -7.17 7.00
N PRO A 41 8.68 -7.53 7.55
CA PRO A 41 9.45 -8.67 7.07
C PRO A 41 8.55 -9.91 6.98
N ALA A 42 8.66 -10.62 5.85
CA ALA A 42 7.87 -11.82 5.56
C ALA A 42 8.27 -13.01 6.44
#